data_AF-A0A2E6STM6-F1
#
_entry.id   AF-A0A2E6STM6-F1
#
_cell.length_a   1.000
_cell.length_b   1.000
_cell.length_c   1.000
_cell.angle_alpha   90.00
_cell.angle_beta   90.00
_cell.angle_gamma   90.00
#
_symmetry.space_group_name_H-M   'P 1'
#
loop_
_entity.id
_entity.type
_entity.pdbx_description
1 polymer ?
#
loop_
_entity_poly.entity_id
_entity_poly.type
_entity_poly.pdbx_seq_one_letter_code
_entity_poly.pdbx_strand_id
1 'polypeptide(L)'
;MRFLFYFIVVSLSACGQSNFTEDNNEKIVRPNIKLDDYLNNNMNDSTPSISFGHVSNGGLKHAKLMPYKGTNFSYFDEKSYLSGRAFTHHKVLNTVINGYKELEKNYPKRRFQLMECSNKHGGKMWPHRTHQNGLSVDFMIPKLKDGKPYYGLDSIGVGHYWLSFNNEGIYSKDSSISIDFEKIAHHILILKAEGKKQGLRISKVIIKVEFKDELFEGYFGQLLKNSGIYIVKSLTPTINDLHDDHYHIDFQEL
;
A
#
# COMPACT_ATOMS: atom_id res chain seq x y z
N MET A 1 66.20 -53.00 -24.43
CA MET A 1 65.64 -53.96 -25.41
C MET A 1 64.99 -55.10 -24.62
N ARG A 2 63.68 -55.31 -24.85
CA ARG A 2 62.72 -56.31 -24.31
C ARG A 2 61.58 -55.70 -23.48
N PHE A 3 60.38 -55.91 -24.02
CA PHE A 3 59.05 -55.53 -23.55
C PHE A 3 58.59 -56.38 -22.37
N LEU A 4 57.81 -55.80 -21.46
CA LEU A 4 56.68 -56.49 -20.81
C LEU A 4 55.58 -55.49 -20.44
N PHE A 5 54.34 -55.86 -20.76
CA PHE A 5 53.09 -55.13 -20.58
C PHE A 5 52.75 -54.91 -19.10
N TYR A 6 52.16 -53.76 -18.77
CA TYR A 6 51.20 -53.66 -17.66
C TYR A 6 49.93 -52.95 -18.12
N PHE A 7 48.82 -53.66 -17.92
CA PHE A 7 47.45 -53.20 -18.06
C PHE A 7 47.19 -51.98 -17.16
N ILE A 8 46.64 -50.91 -17.73
CA ILE A 8 45.91 -49.90 -16.96
C ILE A 8 44.48 -49.89 -17.49
N VAL A 9 43.58 -50.32 -16.60
CA VAL A 9 42.13 -50.26 -16.78
C VAL A 9 41.71 -48.80 -16.73
N VAL A 10 41.30 -48.25 -17.87
CA VAL A 10 40.66 -46.93 -17.93
C VAL A 10 39.17 -47.13 -17.66
N SER A 11 38.74 -46.83 -16.43
CA SER A 11 37.33 -46.71 -16.09
C SER A 11 36.75 -45.46 -16.76
N LEU A 12 35.91 -45.67 -17.77
CA LEU A 12 35.04 -44.64 -18.33
C LEU A 12 33.96 -44.30 -17.30
N SER A 13 34.21 -43.30 -16.47
CA SER A 13 33.14 -42.61 -15.74
C SER A 13 32.44 -41.66 -16.71
N ALA A 14 31.27 -42.08 -17.18
CA ALA A 14 30.39 -41.28 -18.00
C ALA A 14 30.04 -39.96 -17.29
N CYS A 15 30.16 -38.85 -18.01
CA CYS A 15 29.66 -37.54 -17.58
C CYS A 15 28.15 -37.63 -17.34
N GLY A 16 27.75 -37.66 -16.07
CA GLY A 16 26.40 -37.28 -15.67
C GLY A 16 26.28 -35.76 -15.77
N GLN A 17 25.78 -35.26 -16.90
CA GLN A 17 25.21 -33.91 -16.95
C GLN A 17 24.00 -33.90 -16.00
N SER A 18 24.16 -33.28 -14.84
CA SER A 18 23.03 -32.93 -13.99
C SER A 18 22.18 -31.92 -14.75
N ASN A 19 21.08 -32.40 -15.32
CA ASN A 19 20.02 -31.54 -15.85
C ASN A 19 19.49 -30.70 -14.69
N PHE A 20 19.90 -29.43 -14.63
CA PHE A 20 19.14 -28.40 -13.93
C PHE A 20 17.82 -28.26 -14.69
N THR A 21 16.80 -28.96 -14.21
CA THR A 21 15.42 -28.63 -14.56
C THR A 21 15.11 -27.32 -13.85
N GLU A 22 15.22 -26.21 -14.60
CA GLU A 22 14.50 -24.98 -14.26
C GLU A 22 13.02 -25.32 -14.18
N ASP A 23 12.47 -25.26 -12.97
CA ASP A 23 11.03 -25.28 -12.73
C ASP A 23 10.44 -23.95 -13.21
N ASN A 24 10.33 -23.80 -14.53
CA ASN A 24 9.63 -22.71 -15.19
C ASN A 24 8.12 -22.94 -15.08
N ASN A 25 7.61 -22.89 -13.85
CA ASN A 25 6.20 -22.68 -13.59
C ASN A 25 5.88 -21.18 -13.69
N GLU A 26 6.06 -20.61 -14.89
CA GLU A 26 5.38 -19.37 -15.25
C GLU A 26 3.88 -19.67 -15.25
N LYS A 27 3.21 -19.35 -14.14
CA LYS A 27 1.75 -19.32 -14.09
C LYS A 27 1.28 -18.44 -15.24
N ILE A 28 0.60 -19.03 -16.22
CA ILE A 28 -0.07 -18.31 -17.31
C ILE A 28 -1.00 -17.28 -16.66
N VAL A 29 -0.58 -16.01 -16.64
CA VAL A 29 -1.39 -14.90 -16.16
C VAL A 29 -2.45 -14.66 -17.22
N ARG A 30 -3.66 -15.16 -16.98
CA ARG A 30 -4.79 -14.86 -17.86
C ARG A 30 -5.08 -13.35 -17.77
N PRO A 31 -5.18 -12.63 -18.90
CA PRO A 31 -5.48 -11.20 -18.88
C PRO A 31 -6.82 -10.94 -18.19
N ASN A 32 -6.84 -9.98 -17.27
CA ASN A 32 -8.08 -9.54 -16.64
C ASN A 32 -8.74 -8.49 -17.52
N ILE A 33 -9.49 -8.97 -18.52
CA ILE A 33 -10.12 -8.13 -19.54
C ILE A 33 -10.95 -7.00 -18.91
N LYS A 34 -11.67 -7.25 -17.80
CA LYS A 34 -12.50 -6.23 -17.15
C LYS A 34 -11.66 -5.10 -16.55
N LEU A 35 -10.56 -5.44 -15.89
CA LEU A 35 -9.67 -4.43 -15.31
C LEU A 35 -8.95 -3.65 -16.40
N ASP A 36 -8.47 -4.34 -17.43
CA ASP A 36 -7.77 -3.70 -18.55
C ASP A 36 -8.71 -2.73 -19.29
N ASP A 37 -9.94 -3.15 -19.59
CA ASP A 37 -10.97 -2.29 -20.18
C ASP A 37 -11.29 -1.08 -19.28
N TYR A 38 -11.41 -1.29 -17.97
CA TYR A 38 -11.68 -0.21 -17.03
C TYR A 38 -10.55 0.83 -17.00
N LEU A 39 -9.30 0.38 -16.99
CA LEU A 39 -8.12 1.24 -17.02
C LEU A 39 -8.06 2.04 -18.34
N ASN A 40 -8.26 1.37 -19.47
CA ASN A 40 -8.26 2.01 -20.79
C ASN A 40 -9.36 3.09 -20.91
N ASN A 41 -10.54 2.82 -20.35
CA ASN A 41 -11.66 3.78 -20.36
C ASN A 41 -11.50 4.95 -19.37
N ASN A 42 -10.52 4.87 -18.46
CA ASN A 42 -10.28 5.89 -17.44
C ASN A 42 -8.81 6.36 -17.44
N MET A 43 -8.16 6.34 -18.60
CA MET A 43 -6.81 6.88 -18.75
C MET A 43 -6.76 8.33 -18.30
N ASN A 44 -5.71 8.64 -17.55
CA ASN A 44 -5.46 9.98 -17.05
C ASN A 44 -5.00 10.90 -18.18
N ASP A 45 -5.73 12.01 -18.40
CA ASP A 45 -5.28 13.10 -19.25
C ASP A 45 -4.33 14.07 -18.50
N SER A 46 -3.84 15.10 -19.17
CA SER A 46 -2.97 16.14 -18.59
C SER A 46 -3.72 17.31 -17.93
N THR A 47 -5.05 17.34 -17.99
CA THR A 47 -5.86 18.43 -17.43
C THR A 47 -5.70 18.45 -15.91
N PRO A 48 -5.32 19.58 -15.30
CA PRO A 48 -5.23 19.68 -13.84
C PRO A 48 -6.57 19.40 -13.17
N SER A 49 -6.55 18.61 -12.11
CA SER A 49 -7.72 18.40 -11.25
C SER A 49 -8.13 19.69 -10.54
N ILE A 50 -9.43 19.79 -10.22
CA ILE A 50 -9.97 20.88 -9.42
C ILE A 50 -10.77 20.27 -8.28
N SER A 51 -10.28 20.47 -7.05
CA SER A 51 -11.00 20.16 -5.82
C SER A 51 -11.85 21.34 -5.38
N PHE A 52 -13.05 21.09 -4.88
CA PHE A 52 -13.91 22.13 -4.29
C PHE A 52 -14.64 21.62 -3.05
N GLY A 53 -14.97 22.54 -2.15
CA GLY A 53 -15.55 22.21 -0.84
C GLY A 53 -14.55 21.50 0.07
N HIS A 54 -15.08 20.77 1.06
CA HIS A 54 -14.30 20.07 2.07
C HIS A 54 -14.25 18.56 1.81
N VAL A 55 -13.32 17.87 2.47
CA VAL A 55 -13.20 16.40 2.38
C VAL A 55 -14.50 15.67 2.72
N SER A 56 -15.39 16.27 3.52
CA SER A 56 -16.68 15.73 3.95
C SER A 56 -17.92 16.39 3.30
N ASN A 57 -17.73 17.37 2.43
CA ASN A 57 -18.79 18.03 1.68
C ASN A 57 -18.17 18.77 0.49
N GLY A 58 -17.87 18.04 -0.57
CA GLY A 58 -17.08 18.55 -1.67
C GLY A 58 -17.25 17.78 -2.96
N GLY A 59 -16.43 18.11 -3.94
CA GLY A 59 -16.39 17.42 -5.23
C GLY A 59 -15.05 17.59 -5.93
N LEU A 60 -14.94 16.90 -7.05
CA LEU A 60 -13.70 16.80 -7.83
C LEU A 60 -14.01 16.87 -9.32
N LYS A 61 -13.27 17.72 -10.05
CA LYS A 61 -13.25 17.72 -11.53
C LYS A 61 -11.88 17.29 -12.03
N HIS A 62 -11.86 16.71 -13.23
CA HIS A 62 -10.65 16.16 -13.88
C HIS A 62 -9.87 15.24 -12.92
N ALA A 63 -10.60 14.38 -12.22
CA ALA A 63 -10.03 13.41 -11.30
C ALA A 63 -9.07 12.47 -12.04
N LYS A 64 -8.05 12.02 -11.32
CA LYS A 64 -7.07 11.07 -11.82
C LYS A 64 -7.28 9.72 -11.17
N LEU A 65 -7.35 8.67 -11.98
CA LEU A 65 -7.39 7.31 -11.51
C LEU A 65 -6.01 6.90 -11.01
N MET A 66 -5.94 6.39 -9.78
CA MET A 66 -4.71 5.81 -9.25
C MET A 66 -4.40 4.49 -9.96
N PRO A 67 -3.14 4.17 -10.31
CA PRO A 67 -2.77 2.86 -10.82
C PRO A 67 -3.23 1.72 -9.91
N TYR A 68 -3.76 0.65 -10.49
CA TYR A 68 -4.16 -0.54 -9.73
C TYR A 68 -2.97 -1.23 -9.04
N LYS A 69 -1.78 -1.18 -9.66
CA LYS A 69 -0.54 -1.75 -9.12
C LYS A 69 0.68 -0.95 -9.59
N GLY A 70 1.74 -1.01 -8.80
CA GLY A 70 3.08 -0.57 -9.14
C GLY A 70 4.13 -1.59 -8.67
N THR A 71 5.40 -1.22 -8.69
CA THR A 71 6.50 -2.15 -8.35
C THR A 71 6.39 -2.71 -6.92
N ASN A 72 6.09 -1.84 -5.96
CA ASN A 72 6.03 -2.18 -4.53
C ASN A 72 4.65 -1.93 -3.90
N PHE A 73 3.61 -1.67 -4.69
CA PHE A 73 2.25 -1.48 -4.14
C PHE A 73 1.16 -2.06 -5.04
N SER A 74 0.00 -2.33 -4.44
CA SER A 74 -1.23 -2.68 -5.16
C SER A 74 -2.45 -2.09 -4.46
N TYR A 75 -3.51 -1.82 -5.23
CA TYR A 75 -4.83 -1.54 -4.68
C TYR A 75 -5.41 -2.82 -4.07
N PHE A 76 -6.03 -2.71 -2.89
CA PHE A 76 -6.38 -3.86 -2.06
C PHE A 76 -7.51 -4.76 -2.63
N ASP A 77 -8.48 -4.17 -3.33
CA ASP A 77 -9.69 -4.88 -3.77
C ASP A 77 -10.14 -4.43 -5.17
N GLU A 78 -10.20 -5.39 -6.10
CA GLU A 78 -10.59 -5.13 -7.48
C GLU A 78 -12.04 -4.62 -7.60
N LYS A 79 -12.97 -5.11 -6.77
CA LYS A 79 -14.37 -4.66 -6.85
C LYS A 79 -14.51 -3.21 -6.41
N SER A 80 -13.84 -2.82 -5.32
CA SER A 80 -13.74 -1.43 -4.86
C SER A 80 -13.13 -0.55 -5.95
N TYR A 81 -12.04 -1.00 -6.59
CA TYR A 81 -11.41 -0.28 -7.69
C TYR A 81 -12.34 -0.05 -8.89
N LEU A 82 -12.96 -1.12 -9.39
CA LEU A 82 -13.88 -1.09 -10.52
C LEU A 82 -15.17 -0.31 -10.21
N SER A 83 -15.53 -0.18 -8.93
CA SER A 83 -16.64 0.68 -8.50
C SER A 83 -16.32 2.18 -8.52
N GLY A 84 -15.11 2.56 -8.94
CA GLY A 84 -14.72 3.95 -9.12
C GLY A 84 -14.31 4.66 -7.83
N ARG A 85 -13.74 3.93 -6.87
CA ARG A 85 -13.27 4.48 -5.58
C ARG A 85 -11.79 4.86 -5.56
N ALA A 86 -11.09 4.72 -6.67
CA ALA A 86 -9.65 4.97 -6.78
C ALA A 86 -9.30 6.30 -7.48
N PHE A 87 -10.25 7.24 -7.59
CA PHE A 87 -10.00 8.54 -8.20
C PHE A 87 -9.50 9.55 -7.18
N THR A 88 -8.60 10.44 -7.58
CA THR A 88 -8.01 11.42 -6.66
C THR A 88 -7.60 12.70 -7.39
N HIS A 89 -7.19 13.72 -6.64
CA HIS A 89 -6.60 14.94 -7.19
C HIS A 89 -5.21 14.67 -7.77
N HIS A 90 -4.86 15.27 -8.91
CA HIS A 90 -3.56 15.03 -9.58
C HIS A 90 -2.33 15.24 -8.67
N LYS A 91 -2.34 16.26 -7.79
CA LYS A 91 -1.26 16.47 -6.80
C LYS A 91 -1.14 15.32 -5.80
N VAL A 92 -2.28 14.76 -5.36
CA VAL A 92 -2.31 13.62 -4.43
C VAL A 92 -1.84 12.36 -5.13
N LEU A 93 -2.29 12.11 -6.36
CA LEU A 93 -1.76 11.03 -7.21
C LEU A 93 -0.23 11.08 -7.28
N ASN A 94 0.35 12.23 -7.65
CA ASN A 94 1.80 12.39 -7.75
C ASN A 94 2.50 12.16 -6.41
N THR A 95 1.92 12.67 -5.32
CA THR A 95 2.45 12.51 -3.96
C THR A 95 2.54 11.04 -3.56
N VAL A 96 1.45 10.28 -3.78
CA VAL A 96 1.37 8.86 -3.43
C VAL A 96 2.32 8.03 -4.29
N ILE A 97 2.33 8.25 -5.62
CA ILE A 97 3.20 7.49 -6.52
C ILE A 97 4.68 7.75 -6.25
N ASN A 98 5.07 9.00 -6.01
CA ASN A 98 6.45 9.32 -5.65
C ASN A 98 6.79 8.77 -4.25
N GLY A 99 5.83 8.77 -3.32
CA GLY A 99 6.01 8.17 -2.00
C GLY A 99 6.29 6.67 -2.08
N TYR A 100 5.58 5.95 -2.94
CA TYR A 100 5.86 4.52 -3.17
C TYR A 100 7.23 4.29 -3.84
N LYS A 101 7.67 5.15 -4.76
CA LYS A 101 9.03 5.07 -5.33
C LYS A 101 10.12 5.26 -4.26
N GLU A 102 9.94 6.21 -3.33
CA GLU A 102 10.87 6.37 -2.21
C GLU A 102 10.83 5.18 -1.25
N LEU A 103 9.66 4.60 -0.99
CA LEU A 103 9.55 3.37 -0.21
C LEU A 103 10.21 2.18 -0.90
N GLU A 104 10.13 2.07 -2.23
CA GLU A 104 10.81 1.03 -3.01
C GLU A 104 12.32 1.12 -2.85
N LYS A 105 12.87 2.34 -2.92
CA LYS A 105 14.28 2.59 -2.70
C LYS A 105 14.73 2.22 -1.29
N ASN A 106 13.95 2.61 -0.27
CA ASN A 106 14.29 2.34 1.13
C ASN A 106 14.06 0.86 1.52
N TYR A 107 13.09 0.20 0.90
CA TYR A 107 12.63 -1.12 1.25
C TYR A 107 12.28 -1.96 0.00
N PRO A 108 13.28 -2.36 -0.82
CA PRO A 108 13.05 -2.95 -2.14
C PRO A 108 12.30 -4.30 -2.12
N LYS A 109 12.23 -4.96 -0.96
CA LYS A 109 11.49 -6.23 -0.76
C LYS A 109 10.17 -6.04 -0.02
N ARG A 110 9.79 -4.81 0.34
CA ARG A 110 8.55 -4.50 1.05
C ARG A 110 7.47 -4.13 0.04
N ARG A 111 6.29 -4.71 0.23
CA ARG A 111 5.09 -4.36 -0.51
C ARG A 111 4.13 -3.60 0.40
N PHE A 112 3.35 -2.72 -0.20
CA PHE A 112 2.35 -1.90 0.47
C PHE A 112 1.01 -2.02 -0.24
N GLN A 113 -0.05 -1.62 0.44
CA GLN A 113 -1.36 -1.54 -0.20
C GLN A 113 -2.00 -0.18 -0.04
N LEU A 114 -2.67 0.20 -1.12
CA LEU A 114 -3.51 1.37 -1.21
C LEU A 114 -4.98 0.92 -1.10
N MET A 115 -5.77 1.71 -0.39
CA MET A 115 -7.20 1.51 -0.28
C MET A 115 -7.96 2.66 -0.96
N GLU A 116 -9.18 2.94 -0.50
CA GLU A 116 -10.04 3.94 -1.12
C GLU A 116 -9.40 5.35 -1.22
N CYS A 117 -9.68 6.00 -2.36
CA CYS A 117 -9.51 7.43 -2.58
C CYS A 117 -10.92 8.05 -2.69
N SER A 118 -11.20 8.83 -3.73
CA SER A 118 -12.50 9.44 -4.00
C SER A 118 -13.23 8.79 -5.19
N ASN A 119 -14.50 9.17 -5.35
CA ASN A 119 -15.23 8.94 -6.60
C ASN A 119 -14.70 9.83 -7.74
N LYS A 120 -14.95 9.45 -9.00
CA LYS A 120 -14.53 10.20 -10.21
C LYS A 120 -14.94 11.68 -10.21
N HIS A 121 -16.07 12.01 -9.59
CA HIS A 121 -16.56 13.38 -9.46
C HIS A 121 -16.54 13.88 -8.01
N GLY A 122 -15.91 13.13 -7.10
CA GLY A 122 -16.00 13.36 -5.67
C GLY A 122 -17.41 13.12 -5.12
N GLY A 123 -17.83 13.92 -4.15
CA GLY A 123 -19.12 13.79 -3.49
C GLY A 123 -19.20 12.60 -2.53
N LYS A 124 -20.39 12.40 -1.96
CA LYS A 124 -20.64 11.37 -0.94
C LYS A 124 -20.23 9.98 -1.42
N MET A 125 -19.53 9.23 -0.55
CA MET A 125 -19.04 7.89 -0.84
C MET A 125 -19.36 6.96 0.33
N TRP A 126 -20.55 6.34 0.34
CA TRP A 126 -20.96 5.46 1.44
C TRP A 126 -20.01 4.24 1.58
N PRO A 127 -19.60 3.82 2.79
CA PRO A 127 -19.97 4.36 4.10
C PRO A 127 -19.08 5.50 4.59
N HIS A 128 -18.07 5.91 3.83
CA HIS A 128 -17.18 7.01 4.20
C HIS A 128 -17.92 8.33 4.29
N ARG A 129 -17.54 9.12 5.29
CA ARG A 129 -18.03 10.50 5.48
C ARG A 129 -17.12 11.52 4.78
N THR A 130 -15.85 11.18 4.55
CA THR A 130 -14.83 12.00 3.88
C THR A 130 -14.67 11.56 2.40
N HIS A 131 -13.48 11.75 1.79
CA HIS A 131 -13.17 11.35 0.42
C HIS A 131 -13.99 12.05 -0.68
N GLN A 132 -14.57 13.21 -0.38
CA GLN A 132 -15.49 13.85 -1.32
C GLN A 132 -14.81 14.79 -2.31
N ASN A 133 -13.58 15.24 -2.08
CA ASN A 133 -12.95 16.28 -2.89
C ASN A 133 -11.62 15.87 -3.53
N GLY A 134 -11.24 14.59 -3.51
CA GLY A 134 -9.98 14.13 -4.10
C GLY A 134 -8.74 14.36 -3.23
N LEU A 135 -8.90 14.83 -2.00
CA LEU A 135 -7.78 15.14 -1.09
C LEU A 135 -7.68 14.17 0.09
N SER A 136 -8.33 13.01 0.01
CA SER A 136 -8.23 11.97 1.05
C SER A 136 -7.82 10.63 0.44
N VAL A 137 -7.04 9.85 1.19
CA VAL A 137 -6.56 8.53 0.78
C VAL A 137 -6.49 7.60 1.99
N ASP A 138 -7.01 6.38 1.82
CA ASP A 138 -6.87 5.28 2.77
C ASP A 138 -5.69 4.39 2.35
N PHE A 139 -4.89 3.99 3.34
CA PHE A 139 -3.76 3.10 3.16
C PHE A 139 -3.89 1.93 4.12
N MET A 140 -3.60 0.73 3.63
CA MET A 140 -3.61 -0.43 4.50
C MET A 140 -2.41 -0.42 5.43
N ILE A 141 -2.62 -0.94 6.64
CA ILE A 141 -1.55 -1.11 7.61
C ILE A 141 -0.60 -2.24 7.16
N PRO A 142 0.72 -1.97 7.06
CA PRO A 142 1.72 -3.02 6.83
C PRO A 142 1.83 -3.93 8.06
N LYS A 143 1.95 -5.23 7.82
CA LYS A 143 1.93 -6.26 8.87
C LYS A 143 3.25 -7.02 8.97
N LEU A 144 3.52 -7.57 10.15
CA LEU A 144 4.60 -8.49 10.45
C LEU A 144 4.03 -9.83 10.89
N LYS A 145 4.77 -10.91 10.66
CA LYS A 145 4.58 -12.21 11.28
C LYS A 145 5.94 -12.68 11.80
N ASP A 146 6.05 -12.93 13.10
CA ASP A 146 7.32 -13.27 13.75
C ASP A 146 8.43 -12.23 13.45
N GLY A 147 8.05 -10.95 13.46
CA GLY A 147 8.96 -9.82 13.17
C GLY A 147 9.34 -9.65 11.69
N LYS A 148 8.81 -10.47 10.77
CA LYS A 148 9.11 -10.40 9.33
C LYS A 148 7.92 -9.84 8.53
N PRO A 149 8.16 -9.13 7.42
CA PRO A 149 7.09 -8.68 6.52
C PRO A 149 6.07 -9.78 6.20
N TYR A 150 4.79 -9.50 6.45
CA TYR A 150 3.69 -10.44 6.22
C TYR A 150 2.59 -9.80 5.37
N TYR A 151 2.05 -10.60 4.43
CA TYR A 151 1.06 -10.18 3.43
C TYR A 151 -0.12 -11.15 3.32
N GLY A 152 -0.17 -12.20 4.15
CA GLY A 152 -1.18 -13.26 4.00
C GLY A 152 -2.61 -12.81 4.28
N LEU A 153 -2.77 -11.64 4.92
CA LEU A 153 -4.06 -11.00 5.12
C LEU A 153 -4.40 -9.98 4.04
N ASP A 154 -3.44 -9.53 3.23
CA ASP A 154 -3.57 -8.40 2.30
C ASP A 154 -4.43 -8.71 1.05
N SER A 155 -4.85 -9.96 0.86
CA SER A 155 -5.59 -10.40 -0.32
C SER A 155 -7.05 -10.75 -0.04
N ILE A 156 -7.59 -10.35 1.12
CA ILE A 156 -8.97 -10.69 1.52
C ILE A 156 -10.02 -9.66 1.09
N GLY A 157 -9.60 -8.60 0.39
CA GLY A 157 -10.47 -7.57 -0.19
C GLY A 157 -11.29 -6.85 0.87
N VAL A 158 -12.59 -6.64 0.66
CA VAL A 158 -13.47 -6.03 1.69
C VAL A 158 -13.46 -6.77 3.05
N GLY A 159 -12.95 -8.00 3.12
CA GLY A 159 -12.71 -8.73 4.36
C GLY A 159 -11.79 -8.02 5.36
N HIS A 160 -10.99 -7.05 4.89
CA HIS A 160 -10.09 -6.24 5.71
C HIS A 160 -10.79 -5.50 6.85
N TYR A 161 -12.00 -5.00 6.60
CA TYR A 161 -12.83 -4.32 7.61
C TYR A 161 -13.34 -5.26 8.73
N TRP A 162 -13.05 -6.56 8.66
CA TRP A 162 -13.36 -7.56 9.69
C TRP A 162 -12.12 -8.13 10.38
N LEU A 163 -10.93 -7.63 10.03
CA LEU A 163 -9.75 -7.89 10.85
C LEU A 163 -9.93 -7.16 12.18
N SER A 164 -9.27 -7.67 13.22
CA SER A 164 -9.32 -7.06 14.53
C SER A 164 -7.96 -7.16 15.18
N PHE A 165 -7.41 -6.00 15.51
CA PHE A 165 -6.16 -5.85 16.23
C PHE A 165 -6.46 -5.28 17.63
N ASN A 166 -5.82 -5.86 18.64
CA ASN A 166 -5.88 -5.32 20.01
C ASN A 166 -5.16 -3.96 20.08
N ASN A 167 -5.19 -3.29 21.23
CA ASN A 167 -4.64 -1.94 21.36
C ASN A 167 -3.13 -1.86 21.11
N GLU A 168 -2.41 -2.96 21.31
CA GLU A 168 -0.97 -3.08 21.05
C GLU A 168 -0.65 -3.45 19.58
N GLY A 169 -1.66 -3.51 18.71
CA GLY A 169 -1.49 -3.84 17.29
C GLY A 169 -1.20 -5.32 17.01
N ILE A 170 -1.64 -6.22 17.89
CA ILE A 170 -1.53 -7.69 17.74
C ILE A 170 -2.84 -8.24 17.17
N TYR A 171 -2.75 -9.10 16.16
CA TYR A 171 -3.91 -9.67 15.51
C TYR A 171 -4.65 -10.65 16.45
N SER A 172 -5.95 -10.44 16.62
CA SER A 172 -6.78 -11.20 17.56
C SER A 172 -6.85 -12.70 17.30
N LYS A 173 -6.64 -13.16 16.06
CA LYS A 173 -6.73 -14.59 15.69
C LYS A 173 -5.39 -15.30 15.61
N ASP A 174 -4.27 -14.58 15.58
CA ASP A 174 -2.92 -15.14 15.53
C ASP A 174 -1.94 -14.13 16.12
N SER A 175 -1.49 -14.37 17.35
CA SER A 175 -0.63 -13.46 18.11
C SER A 175 0.79 -13.35 17.55
N SER A 176 1.19 -14.18 16.58
CA SER A 176 2.45 -14.00 15.86
C SER A 176 2.37 -12.86 14.83
N ILE A 177 1.16 -12.38 14.50
CA ILE A 177 0.93 -11.31 13.54
C ILE A 177 0.74 -9.98 14.28
N SER A 178 1.50 -8.97 13.88
CA SER A 178 1.43 -7.63 14.44
C SER A 178 1.51 -6.53 13.37
N ILE A 179 1.20 -5.31 13.77
CA ILE A 179 1.31 -4.11 12.93
C ILE A 179 2.77 -3.63 12.86
N ASP A 180 3.20 -3.24 11.67
CA ASP A 180 4.50 -2.60 11.42
C ASP A 180 4.39 -1.07 11.55
N PHE A 181 4.24 -0.59 12.79
CA PHE A 181 4.06 0.83 13.11
C PHE A 181 5.16 1.71 12.53
N GLU A 182 6.40 1.22 12.51
CA GLU A 182 7.55 1.96 12.02
C GLU A 182 7.46 2.21 10.49
N LYS A 183 6.87 1.29 9.72
CA LYS A 183 6.61 1.51 8.29
C LYS A 183 5.45 2.46 8.04
N ILE A 184 4.43 2.48 8.90
CA ILE A 184 3.38 3.50 8.85
C ILE A 184 4.00 4.90 9.05
N ALA A 185 4.79 5.06 10.11
CA ALA A 185 5.41 6.34 10.43
C ALA A 185 6.33 6.84 9.32
N HIS A 186 7.20 5.97 8.77
CA HIS A 186 8.07 6.35 7.66
C HIS A 186 7.26 6.72 6.41
N HIS A 187 6.19 5.98 6.09
CA HIS A 187 5.35 6.31 4.95
C HIS A 187 4.69 7.68 5.08
N ILE A 188 4.14 8.03 6.25
CA ILE A 188 3.55 9.35 6.49
C ILE A 188 4.59 10.47 6.31
N LEU A 189 5.82 10.28 6.79
CA LEU A 189 6.91 11.24 6.63
C LEU A 189 7.33 11.42 5.16
N ILE A 190 7.38 10.32 4.40
CA ILE A 190 7.63 10.36 2.95
C ILE A 190 6.51 11.11 2.23
N LEU A 191 5.24 10.81 2.54
CA LEU A 191 4.10 11.50 1.94
C LEU A 191 4.08 12.99 2.30
N LYS A 192 4.52 13.38 3.50
CA LYS A 192 4.71 14.79 3.87
C LYS A 192 5.76 15.45 2.97
N ALA A 193 6.90 14.80 2.76
CA ALA A 193 7.98 15.34 1.94
C ALA A 193 7.58 15.46 0.46
N GLU A 194 7.00 14.41 -0.12
CA GLU A 194 6.51 14.40 -1.50
C GLU A 194 5.33 15.36 -1.70
N GLY A 195 4.40 15.42 -0.73
CA GLY A 195 3.27 16.34 -0.75
C GLY A 195 3.73 17.79 -0.84
N LYS A 196 4.74 18.17 -0.07
CA LYS A 196 5.32 19.52 -0.12
C LYS A 196 5.84 19.87 -1.52
N LYS A 197 6.48 18.92 -2.23
CA LYS A 197 6.94 19.12 -3.62
C LYS A 197 5.78 19.35 -4.60
N GLN A 198 4.59 18.83 -4.29
CA GLN A 198 3.38 19.00 -5.08
C GLN A 198 2.51 20.19 -4.63
N GLY A 199 2.96 20.99 -3.66
CA GLY A 199 2.15 22.08 -3.08
C GLY A 199 1.00 21.57 -2.20
N LEU A 200 1.22 20.47 -1.50
CA LEU A 200 0.30 19.88 -0.51
C LEU A 200 0.95 19.85 0.88
N ARG A 201 0.11 19.85 1.91
CA ARG A 201 0.45 19.40 3.26
C ARG A 201 -0.48 18.28 3.70
N ILE A 202 -0.02 17.47 4.65
CA ILE A 202 -0.91 16.58 5.40
C ILE A 202 -1.62 17.43 6.45
N SER A 203 -2.95 17.46 6.39
CA SER A 203 -3.79 18.19 7.32
C SER A 203 -4.24 17.34 8.51
N LYS A 204 -4.44 16.03 8.30
CA LYS A 204 -4.87 15.08 9.32
C LYS A 204 -4.47 13.67 8.95
N VAL A 205 -4.08 12.89 9.96
CA VAL A 205 -3.98 11.43 9.91
C VAL A 205 -5.01 10.84 10.86
N ILE A 206 -5.81 9.89 10.38
CA ILE A 206 -6.75 9.11 11.16
C ILE A 206 -6.24 7.67 11.20
N ILE A 207 -6.04 7.16 12.40
CA ILE A 207 -5.68 5.77 12.72
C ILE A 207 -6.36 5.47 14.06
N LYS A 208 -6.56 4.20 14.42
CA LYS A 208 -7.04 3.81 15.75
C LYS A 208 -6.29 4.56 16.84
N VAL A 209 -7.02 5.20 17.76
CA VAL A 209 -6.45 6.17 18.71
C VAL A 209 -5.47 5.51 19.67
N GLU A 210 -5.71 4.25 20.03
CA GLU A 210 -4.88 3.48 20.94
C GLU A 210 -3.49 3.17 20.34
N PHE A 211 -3.35 3.09 19.02
CA PHE A 211 -2.08 2.81 18.33
C PHE A 211 -1.03 3.90 18.40
N LYS A 212 -1.35 5.04 19.03
CA LYS A 212 -0.50 6.22 18.94
C LYS A 212 0.80 6.07 19.73
N ASP A 213 0.77 5.33 20.83
CA ASP A 213 1.96 5.13 21.64
C ASP A 213 2.97 4.26 20.87
N GLU A 214 2.51 3.18 20.26
CA GLU A 214 3.30 2.29 19.40
C GLU A 214 3.74 2.99 18.11
N LEU A 215 2.86 3.78 17.49
CA LEU A 215 3.19 4.58 16.30
C LEU A 215 4.34 5.56 16.55
N PHE A 216 4.51 6.03 17.79
CA PHE A 216 5.53 7.01 18.16
C PHE A 216 6.77 6.43 18.84
N GLU A 217 6.79 5.13 19.13
CA GLU A 217 7.88 4.47 19.87
C GLU A 217 9.17 4.37 19.03
N GLY A 218 9.04 4.02 17.75
CA GLY A 218 10.17 3.79 16.86
C GLY A 218 10.89 5.06 16.38
N TYR A 219 11.97 4.88 15.62
CA TYR A 219 12.79 6.00 15.12
C TYR A 219 11.99 6.94 14.22
N PHE A 220 11.30 6.40 13.21
CA PHE A 220 10.42 7.18 12.35
C PHE A 220 9.16 7.63 13.10
N GLY A 221 8.69 6.86 14.09
CA GLY A 221 7.63 7.28 14.98
C GLY A 221 7.94 8.59 15.72
N GLN A 222 9.14 8.69 16.28
CA GLN A 222 9.59 9.89 16.98
C GLN A 222 9.80 11.07 16.02
N LEU A 223 10.30 10.82 14.80
CA LEU A 223 10.36 11.84 13.75
C LEU A 223 8.96 12.32 13.34
N LEU A 224 7.98 11.41 13.22
CA LEU A 224 6.59 11.75 12.93
C LEU A 224 5.97 12.59 14.03
N LYS A 225 6.19 12.23 15.30
CA LYS A 225 5.75 13.02 16.47
C LYS A 225 6.31 14.45 16.43
N ASN A 226 7.59 14.60 16.11
CA ASN A 226 8.27 15.90 16.00
C ASN A 226 7.88 16.69 14.73
N SER A 227 7.25 16.02 13.75
CA SER A 227 6.91 16.63 12.47
C SER A 227 5.77 17.66 12.55
N GLY A 228 5.02 17.67 13.66
CA GLY A 228 3.86 18.55 13.86
C GLY A 228 2.61 18.15 13.08
N ILE A 229 2.59 16.98 12.41
CA ILE A 229 1.38 16.47 11.74
C ILE A 229 0.31 16.18 12.79
N TYR A 230 -0.90 16.64 12.55
CA TYR A 230 -2.04 16.33 13.40
C TYR A 230 -2.49 14.87 13.19
N ILE A 231 -2.29 14.04 14.21
CA ILE A 231 -2.90 12.71 14.32
C ILE A 231 -4.09 12.82 15.26
N VAL A 232 -5.23 12.26 14.86
CA VAL A 232 -6.48 12.32 15.65
C VAL A 232 -6.27 11.92 17.10
N LYS A 233 -7.01 12.57 18.00
CA LYS A 233 -6.93 12.32 19.45
C LYS A 233 -8.18 11.61 19.98
N SER A 234 -9.26 11.61 19.22
CA SER A 234 -10.51 10.97 19.57
C SER A 234 -11.29 10.65 18.30
N LEU A 235 -12.02 9.54 18.34
CA LEU A 235 -12.96 9.07 17.32
C LEU A 235 -14.18 8.51 18.03
N THR A 236 -15.34 8.48 17.37
CA THR A 236 -16.47 7.69 17.89
C THR A 236 -16.08 6.21 17.89
N PRO A 237 -16.51 5.39 18.87
CA PRO A 237 -16.09 3.99 19.00
C PRO A 237 -16.15 3.20 17.68
N THR A 238 -17.28 3.25 16.98
CA THR A 238 -17.47 2.57 15.69
C THR A 238 -16.48 2.99 14.61
N ILE A 239 -16.11 4.27 14.55
CA ILE A 239 -15.11 4.75 13.58
C ILE A 239 -13.71 4.34 14.04
N ASN A 240 -13.44 4.36 15.34
CA ASN A 240 -12.15 3.94 15.88
C ASN A 240 -11.86 2.47 15.57
N ASP A 241 -12.85 1.60 15.81
CA ASP A 241 -12.74 0.16 15.59
C ASP A 241 -12.55 -0.19 14.12
N LEU A 242 -13.06 0.62 13.19
CA LEU A 242 -12.85 0.40 11.76
C LEU A 242 -11.42 0.72 11.32
N HIS A 243 -10.64 1.53 12.05
CA HIS A 243 -9.31 1.99 11.65
C HIS A 243 -8.18 1.17 12.32
N ASP A 244 -8.42 -0.10 12.60
CA ASP A 244 -7.43 -1.01 13.18
C ASP A 244 -6.62 -1.80 12.14
N ASP A 245 -7.01 -1.77 10.86
CA ASP A 245 -6.28 -2.36 9.73
C ASP A 245 -5.89 -1.36 8.62
N HIS A 246 -6.28 -0.09 8.75
CA HIS A 246 -5.93 0.98 7.81
C HIS A 246 -5.75 2.33 8.51
N TYR A 247 -5.09 3.24 7.82
CA TYR A 247 -5.00 4.65 8.22
C TYR A 247 -5.37 5.55 7.04
N HIS A 248 -6.00 6.66 7.38
CA HIS A 248 -6.54 7.63 6.45
C HIS A 248 -5.75 8.94 6.55
N ILE A 249 -5.47 9.55 5.40
CA ILE A 249 -4.75 10.82 5.31
C ILE A 249 -5.59 11.83 4.55
N ASP A 250 -5.87 12.96 5.19
CA ASP A 250 -6.41 14.15 4.55
C ASP A 250 -5.24 15.08 4.15
N PHE A 251 -5.12 15.37 2.86
CA PHE A 251 -4.25 16.41 2.32
C PHE A 251 -4.97 17.76 2.24
N GLN A 252 -4.19 18.83 2.14
CA GLN A 252 -4.66 20.17 1.84
C GLN A 252 -3.66 20.86 0.92
N GLU A 253 -4.15 21.59 -0.08
CA GLU A 253 -3.32 22.47 -0.91
C GLU A 253 -2.74 23.63 -0.09
N LEU A 254 -1.48 23.97 -0.38
CA LEU A 254 -0.74 25.08 0.23
C LEU A 254 -1.02 26.41 -0.48
#